data_AF-A0A238V7V6-F1
#
_entry.id   AF-A0A238V7V6-F1
#
_cell.length_a   1.000
_cell.length_b   1.000
_cell.length_c   1.000
_cell.angle_alpha   90.00
_cell.angle_beta   90.00
_cell.angle_gamma   90.00
#
_symmetry.space_group_name_H-M   'P 1'
#
loop_
_entity.id
_entity.type
_entity.pdbx_description
1 polymer ?
#
loop_
_entity_poly.entity_id
_entity_poly.type
_entity_poly.pdbx_seq_one_letter_code
_entity_poly.pdbx_strand_id
1 'polypeptide(L)'
;MVHDPLSPSEAVRTPVGAVAGISSAFILLYSLVIMSQILIGLAFAGVLTAGAYLCYRVLAVLDSIADAAQRVAAVREHEASVE
;
A
#
# COMPACT_ATOMS: atom_id res chain seq x y z
N MET A 1 4.99 25.60 50.51
CA MET A 1 6.24 25.45 49.74
C MET A 1 5.82 25.27 48.29
N VAL A 2 6.06 26.26 47.43
CA VAL A 2 5.79 26.14 45.99
C VAL A 2 6.87 25.21 45.42
N HIS A 3 6.45 24.08 44.85
CA HIS A 3 7.36 23.14 44.19
C HIS A 3 7.69 23.71 42.82
N ASP A 4 8.96 24.02 42.56
CA ASP A 4 9.43 24.46 41.26
C ASP A 4 9.88 23.21 40.48
N PRO A 5 9.12 22.77 39.45
CA PRO A 5 9.46 21.54 38.73
C PRO A 5 10.71 21.75 37.88
N LEU A 6 11.55 20.71 37.81
CA LEU A 6 12.71 20.70 36.91
C LEU A 6 12.27 20.97 35.48
N SER A 7 13.00 21.87 34.80
CA SER A 7 12.82 22.04 33.37
C SER A 7 13.28 20.81 32.59
N PRO A 8 12.78 20.55 31.36
CA PRO A 8 13.15 19.37 30.59
C PRO A 8 14.67 19.20 30.38
N SER A 9 15.39 20.31 30.21
CA SER A 9 16.85 20.31 30.04
C SER A 9 17.58 19.95 31.34
N GLU A 10 17.04 20.34 32.50
CA GLU A 10 17.58 19.97 33.81
C GLU A 10 17.22 18.52 34.16
N ALA A 11 16.02 18.07 33.80
CA ALA A 11 15.59 16.70 34.00
C ALA A 11 16.49 15.70 33.27
N VAL A 12 16.87 15.97 32.02
CA VAL A 12 17.77 15.10 31.23
C VAL A 12 19.18 15.01 31.82
N ARG A 13 19.61 16.00 32.63
CA ARG A 13 20.90 15.93 33.35
C ARG A 13 20.84 15.02 34.58
N THR A 14 19.65 14.63 35.02
CA THR A 14 19.49 13.60 36.05
C THR A 14 19.60 12.20 35.44
N PRO A 15 20.10 11.19 36.17
CA PRO A 15 20.17 9.82 35.65
C PRO A 15 18.82 9.28 35.19
N VAL A 16 17.75 9.59 35.95
CA VAL A 16 16.39 9.13 35.64
C VAL A 16 15.87 9.80 34.37
N GLY A 17 16.01 11.12 34.24
CA GLY A 17 15.59 11.84 33.04
C GLY A 17 16.43 11.52 31.82
N ALA A 18 17.72 11.20 31.98
CA ALA A 18 18.56 10.70 30.90
C ALA A 18 18.06 9.35 30.36
N VAL A 19 17.76 8.39 31.25
CA VAL A 19 17.18 7.10 30.85
C VAL A 19 15.84 7.30 30.17
N ALA A 20 14.94 8.10 30.75
CA ALA A 20 13.64 8.39 30.16
C ALA A 20 13.76 9.04 28.77
N GLY A 21 14.68 10.00 28.60
CA GLY A 21 14.96 10.65 27.33
C GLY A 21 15.48 9.68 26.27
N ILE A 22 16.46 8.84 26.64
CA ILE A 22 17.01 7.81 25.74
C ILE A 22 15.93 6.81 25.35
N SER A 23 15.18 6.26 26.30
CA SER A 23 14.08 5.34 26.03
C SER A 23 13.02 5.97 25.12
N SER A 24 12.66 7.23 25.35
CA SER A 24 11.71 7.96 24.51
C SER A 24 12.22 8.11 23.08
N ALA A 25 13.51 8.43 22.90
CA ALA A 25 14.14 8.51 21.58
C ALA A 25 14.13 7.16 20.86
N PHE A 26 14.43 6.06 21.57
CA PHE A 26 14.35 4.71 21.01
C PHE A 26 12.93 4.32 20.61
N ILE A 27 11.95 4.58 21.49
CA ILE A 27 10.54 4.32 21.20
C ILE A 27 10.10 5.10 19.96
N LEU A 28 10.46 6.37 19.85
CA LEU A 28 10.14 7.21 18.71
C LEU A 28 10.76 6.65 17.42
N LEU A 29 12.07 6.35 17.44
CA LEU A 29 12.75 5.79 16.28
C LEU A 29 12.14 4.45 15.85
N TYR A 30 11.84 3.57 16.81
CA TYR A 30 11.24 2.27 16.53
C TYR A 30 9.80 2.41 15.99
N SER A 31 9.05 3.37 16.52
CA SER A 31 7.69 3.69 16.05
C SER A 31 7.71 4.18 14.60
N LEU A 32 8.70 5.01 14.22
CA LEU A 32 8.89 5.43 12.84
C LEU A 32 9.17 4.24 11.91
N VAL A 33 10.03 3.31 12.34
CA VAL A 33 10.30 2.08 11.58
C VAL A 33 9.02 1.29 11.36
N ILE A 34 8.25 1.03 12.42
CA ILE A 34 6.96 0.31 12.31
C ILE A 34 6.01 1.03 11.35
N MET A 35 5.86 2.34 11.50
CA MET A 35 5.00 3.15 10.64
C MET A 35 5.42 3.04 9.17
N SER A 36 6.72 3.11 8.87
CA SER A 36 7.24 2.91 7.52
C SER A 36 6.92 1.53 6.97
N GLN A 37 7.10 0.47 7.76
CA GLN A 37 6.78 -0.89 7.34
C GLN A 37 5.28 -1.07 7.04
N ILE A 38 4.41 -0.47 7.87
CA ILE A 38 2.96 -0.48 7.64
C ILE A 38 2.61 0.26 6.35
N LEU A 39 3.18 1.45 6.13
CA LEU A 39 2.92 2.23 4.92
C LEU A 39 3.40 1.51 3.66
N ILE A 40 4.57 0.89 3.71
CA ILE A 40 5.09 0.07 2.61
C ILE A 40 4.16 -1.13 2.37
N GLY A 41 3.78 -1.85 3.42
CA GLY A 41 2.85 -2.99 3.32
C GLY A 41 1.52 -2.59 2.69
N LEU A 42 0.95 -1.45 3.10
CA LEU A 42 -0.29 -0.90 2.55
C LEU A 42 -0.13 -0.50 1.08
N ALA A 43 0.97 0.16 0.72
CA ALA A 43 1.27 0.52 -0.66
C ALA A 43 1.39 -0.72 -1.55
N PHE A 44 2.15 -1.74 -1.10
CA PHE A 44 2.27 -3.01 -1.82
C PHE A 44 0.92 -3.71 -1.98
N ALA A 45 0.13 -3.80 -0.91
CA ALA A 45 -1.22 -4.39 -0.99
C ALA A 45 -2.11 -3.64 -1.98
N GLY A 46 -2.07 -2.30 -1.96
CA GLY A 46 -2.80 -1.45 -2.89
C GLY A 46 -2.39 -1.67 -4.35
N VAL A 47 -1.08 -1.65 -4.64
CA VAL A 47 -0.54 -1.87 -5.99
C VAL A 47 -0.88 -3.27 -6.50
N LEU A 48 -0.71 -4.31 -5.68
CA LEU A 48 -1.03 -5.69 -6.08
C LEU A 48 -2.52 -5.86 -6.35
N THR A 49 -3.39 -5.31 -5.49
CA THR A 49 -4.84 -5.41 -5.67
C THR A 49 -5.29 -4.68 -6.92
N ALA A 50 -4.86 -3.42 -7.10
CA ALA A 50 -5.19 -2.63 -8.28
C ALA A 50 -4.61 -3.26 -9.56
N GLY A 51 -3.36 -3.74 -9.50
CA GLY A 51 -2.69 -4.40 -10.62
C GLY A 51 -3.41 -5.67 -11.05
N ALA A 52 -3.79 -6.53 -10.10
CA ALA A 52 -4.56 -7.74 -10.38
C ALA A 52 -5.92 -7.41 -10.99
N TYR A 53 -6.64 -6.43 -10.43
CA TYR A 53 -7.94 -5.99 -10.95
C TYR A 53 -7.83 -5.44 -12.38
N LEU A 54 -6.86 -4.57 -12.63
CA LEU A 54 -6.62 -3.99 -13.95
C LEU A 54 -6.21 -5.06 -14.96
N CYS A 55 -5.33 -5.99 -14.57
CA CYS A 55 -4.91 -7.09 -15.42
C CYS A 55 -6.11 -7.95 -15.83
N TYR A 56 -6.92 -8.37 -14.85
CA TYR A 56 -8.16 -9.09 -15.11
C TYR A 56 -9.07 -8.33 -16.07
N ARG A 57 -9.26 -7.02 -15.84
CA ARG A 57 -10.15 -6.21 -16.66
C ARG A 57 -9.66 -6.07 -18.10
N VAL A 58 -8.36 -5.89 -18.29
CA VAL A 58 -7.75 -5.84 -19.63
C VAL A 58 -7.93 -7.16 -20.35
N LEU A 59 -7.65 -8.29 -19.68
CA LEU A 59 -7.85 -9.61 -20.28
C LEU A 59 -9.31 -9.84 -20.67
N ALA A 60 -10.26 -9.49 -19.81
CA ALA A 60 -11.68 -9.61 -20.12
C ALA A 60 -12.12 -8.75 -21.32
N VAL A 61 -11.55 -7.54 -21.47
CA VAL A 61 -11.79 -6.71 -22.64
C VAL A 61 -11.22 -7.36 -23.90
N LEU A 62 -10.00 -7.87 -23.85
CA LEU A 62 -9.38 -8.57 -24.99
C LEU A 62 -10.19 -9.80 -25.40
N ASP A 63 -10.67 -10.57 -24.43
CA ASP A 63 -11.52 -11.74 -24.65
C ASP A 63 -12.81 -11.36 -25.38
N SER A 64 -13.48 -10.28 -24.94
CA SER A 64 -14.69 -9.79 -25.60
C SER A 64 -14.47 -9.33 -27.04
N ILE A 65 -13.27 -8.83 -27.36
CA ILE A 65 -12.88 -8.44 -28.73
C ILE A 65 -12.68 -9.69 -29.58
N ALA A 66 -12.00 -10.71 -29.03
CA ALA A 66 -11.80 -11.98 -29.72
C ALA A 66 -13.14 -12.66 -30.03
N ASP A 67 -14.06 -12.69 -29.07
CA ASP A 67 -15.42 -13.20 -29.26
C ASP A 67 -16.17 -12.46 -30.36
N ALA A 68 -16.04 -11.12 -30.41
CA ALA A 68 -16.67 -10.33 -31.47
C ALA A 68 -16.08 -10.65 -32.84
N ALA A 69 -14.76 -10.80 -32.94
CA ALA A 69 -14.08 -11.18 -34.18
C ALA A 69 -14.52 -12.57 -34.67
N GLN A 70 -14.65 -13.54 -33.76
CA GLN A 70 -15.14 -14.88 -34.07
C GLN A 70 -16.58 -14.88 -34.58
N ARG A 71 -17.48 -14.08 -33.97
CA ARG A 71 -18.85 -13.94 -34.47
C ARG A 71 -18.90 -13.39 -35.89
N VAL A 72 -18.07 -12.38 -36.19
CA VAL A 72 -17.99 -11.82 -37.55
C VAL A 72 -17.50 -12.86 -38.54
N ALA A 73 -16.45 -13.62 -38.19
CA ALA A 73 -15.94 -14.70 -39.04
C ALA A 73 -17.01 -15.76 -39.32
N ALA A 74 -17.73 -16.21 -38.30
CA ALA A 74 -18.79 -17.21 -38.43
C ALA A 74 -19.93 -16.76 -39.36
N VAL A 75 -20.34 -15.49 -39.30
CA VAL A 75 -21.35 -14.94 -40.23
C VAL A 75 -20.84 -14.99 -41.67
N ARG A 76 -19.58 -14.60 -41.91
CA ARG A 76 -18.99 -14.62 -43.26
C ARG A 76 -18.84 -16.04 -43.82
N GLU A 77 -18.46 -17.00 -42.99
CA GLU A 77 -18.39 -18.41 -43.39
C GLU A 77 -19.77 -18.95 -43.76
N HIS A 78 -20.81 -18.58 -43.00
CA HIS A 78 -22.17 -18.98 -43.31
C HIS A 78 -22.66 -18.39 -44.63
N GLU A 79 -22.46 -17.09 -44.86
CA GLU A 79 -22.79 -16.43 -46.13
C GLU A 79 -22.12 -17.12 -47.33
N ALA A 80 -20.82 -17.41 -47.24
CA ALA A 80 -20.08 -18.08 -48.30
C ALA A 80 -20.50 -19.55 -48.53
N SER A 81 -21.18 -20.19 -47.57
CA SER A 81 -21.67 -21.57 -47.68
C SER A 81 -23.07 -21.69 -48.28
N VAL A 82 -23.81 -20.57 -48.37
CA VAL A 82 -25.20 -20.51 -48.87
C VAL A 82 -25.27 -20.05 -50.33
N GLU A 83 -24.18 -19.46 -50.85
CA GLU A 83 -23.98 -19.07 -52.27
C GLU A 83 -23.41 -20.22 -53.11
#